data_AF-A0A944AU87-F1
#
_entry.id   AF-A0A944AU87-F1
#
_cell.length_a   1.000
_cell.length_b   1.000
_cell.length_c   1.000
_cell.angle_alpha   90.00
_cell.angle_beta   90.00
_cell.angle_gamma   90.00
#
_symmetry.space_group_name_H-M   'P 1'
#
loop_
_entity.id
_entity.type
_entity.pdbx_description
1 polymer ?
#
loop_
_entity_poly.entity_id
_entity_poly.type
_entity_poly.pdbx_seq_one_letter_code
_entity_poly.pdbx_strand_id
1 'polypeptide(L)'
;MKRIICFLLLISVVSASMFAQESESKKKEVSKSVNNFEEADGDENSSSIKYAPRVSDYFVAFGEEALIELFGKAFVNLRSPRPQGLNFDNIIYSITKQPYVWDKTSFEQNQLVHPYAGNLYFNAARANNLDFWTAAAYTAWGAWSWENIYENSVTSWNDLITTTAAGVIVGESFHRLSYAAGTIWEPLLWVVSPIDGINRLLRGERYRYTAPQNLEVIYAAEFLAAFSVNEKIASNSNEFMALAEFHPYVVYQNPFGHKTKEPFDQFTLDAMLLTNLYNTMGYVEINGALYSWPFFCNTELPSSIGINLNYRVNYFDRLNYSTNAAGIFLRQQIPFNENSADINYFWWNVEADFVFLETSKVDNINFYNIGPEAKLEIGLETERIAVRASGEFDYVFPQNVWHNKDFIGVDFKILPWLCVGVEDLLICTEGDIRNFTSVGVKVRK
;
A
#
# COMPACT_ATOMS: atom_id res chain seq x y z
N MET A 1 16.74 12.30 -11.68
CA MET A 1 16.97 11.77 -10.31
C MET A 1 17.44 12.84 -9.33
N LYS A 2 18.61 13.48 -9.47
CA LYS A 2 19.13 14.45 -8.46
C LYS A 2 18.18 15.60 -8.07
N ARG A 3 17.38 16.15 -9.00
CA ARG A 3 16.38 17.21 -8.71
C ARG A 3 15.10 16.70 -8.01
N ILE A 4 14.77 15.42 -8.19
CA ILE A 4 13.63 14.77 -7.51
C ILE A 4 13.99 14.48 -6.05
N ILE A 5 15.25 14.08 -5.80
CA ILE A 5 15.80 13.85 -4.47
C ILE A 5 15.79 15.15 -3.63
N CYS A 6 16.19 16.30 -4.20
CA CYS A 6 16.08 17.58 -3.50
C CYS A 6 14.63 18.01 -3.22
N PHE A 7 13.67 17.63 -4.08
CA PHE A 7 12.26 17.96 -3.89
C PHE A 7 11.62 17.06 -2.80
N LEU A 8 11.96 15.78 -2.77
CA LEU A 8 11.54 14.84 -1.73
C LEU A 8 12.15 15.18 -0.36
N LEU A 9 13.42 15.62 -0.33
CA LEU A 9 14.09 16.13 0.88
C LEU A 9 13.45 17.42 1.41
N LEU A 10 12.93 18.28 0.53
CA LEU A 10 12.23 19.49 0.97
C LEU A 10 10.85 19.15 1.55
N ILE A 11 10.16 18.17 0.97
CA ILE A 11 8.86 17.70 1.44
C ILE A 11 9.01 17.01 2.80
N SER A 12 9.99 16.12 2.99
CA SER A 12 10.15 15.40 4.27
C SER A 12 10.43 16.33 5.46
N VAL A 13 11.22 17.39 5.25
CA VAL A 13 11.54 18.39 6.29
C VAL A 13 10.33 19.26 6.63
N VAL A 14 9.50 19.62 5.64
CA VAL A 14 8.28 20.41 5.86
C VAL A 14 7.20 19.55 6.50
N SER A 15 7.05 18.28 6.09
CA SER A 15 6.11 17.33 6.71
C SER A 15 6.43 17.08 8.19
N ALA A 16 7.69 16.75 8.51
CA ALA A 16 8.08 16.39 9.87
C ALA A 16 7.92 17.54 10.87
N SER A 17 8.17 18.78 10.44
CA SER A 17 8.01 19.97 11.29
C SER A 17 6.54 20.37 11.49
N MET A 18 5.67 20.11 10.52
CA MET A 18 4.25 20.43 10.61
C MET A 18 3.47 19.40 11.45
N PHE A 19 3.77 18.10 11.33
CA PHE A 19 3.11 17.06 12.12
C PHE A 19 3.52 17.09 13.61
N ALA A 20 4.77 17.46 13.92
CA ALA A 20 5.22 17.61 15.31
C ALA A 20 4.48 18.73 16.07
N GLN A 21 4.12 19.81 15.38
CA GLN A 21 3.44 20.96 15.99
C GLN A 21 1.94 20.69 16.24
N GLU A 22 1.33 19.77 15.50
CA GLU A 22 -0.09 19.41 15.62
C GLU A 22 -0.33 18.27 16.64
N SER A 23 0.63 17.36 16.82
CA SER A 23 0.52 16.26 17.80
C SER A 23 0.52 16.76 19.25
N GLU A 24 1.33 17.77 19.59
CA GLU A 24 1.33 18.40 20.92
C GLU A 24 -0.01 19.11 21.24
N SER A 25 -0.67 19.65 20.21
CA SER A 25 -1.98 20.29 20.31
C SER A 25 -3.09 19.27 20.59
N LYS A 26 -3.10 18.14 19.86
CA LYS A 26 -4.11 17.08 20.05
C LYS A 26 -3.90 16.22 21.30
N LYS A 27 -2.66 15.95 21.75
CA LYS A 27 -2.39 15.26 23.03
C LYS A 27 -3.06 15.96 24.23
N LYS A 28 -3.24 17.29 24.18
CA LYS A 28 -3.94 18.06 25.24
C LYS A 28 -5.47 18.03 25.16
N GLU A 29 -6.06 17.75 24.01
CA GLU A 29 -7.51 17.60 23.85
C GLU A 29 -7.97 16.15 24.07
N VAL A 30 -7.18 15.17 23.62
CA VAL A 30 -7.51 13.74 23.76
C VAL A 30 -7.56 13.33 25.24
N SER A 31 -6.66 13.84 26.10
CA SER A 31 -6.67 13.52 27.54
C SER A 31 -7.91 14.02 28.29
N LYS A 32 -8.68 14.96 27.72
CA LYS A 32 -9.98 15.41 28.28
C LYS A 32 -11.16 14.58 27.81
N SER A 33 -11.04 13.84 26.70
CA SER A 33 -12.15 13.10 26.08
C SER A 33 -12.35 11.68 26.62
N VAL A 34 -11.36 11.13 27.34
CA VAL A 34 -11.39 9.73 27.84
C VAL A 34 -12.39 9.53 28.99
N ASN A 35 -12.85 10.59 29.67
CA ASN A 35 -13.67 10.45 30.87
C ASN A 35 -15.20 10.54 30.67
N ASN A 36 -15.70 10.66 29.44
CA ASN A 36 -17.15 10.73 29.18
C ASN A 36 -17.57 9.74 28.09
N PHE A 37 -17.62 8.45 28.43
CA PHE A 37 -18.44 7.48 27.72
C PHE A 37 -19.78 7.33 28.48
N GLU A 38 -20.69 8.28 28.28
CA GLU A 38 -22.12 8.03 28.44
C GLU A 38 -22.70 7.77 27.04
N GLU A 39 -23.55 6.73 26.95
CA GLU A 39 -24.42 6.35 25.84
C GLU A 39 -24.64 7.45 24.79
N ALA A 40 -23.81 7.47 23.75
CA ALA A 40 -24.15 8.13 22.50
C ALA A 40 -24.96 7.13 21.67
N ASP A 41 -26.26 7.10 21.94
CA ASP A 41 -27.26 6.64 20.97
C ASP A 41 -26.91 7.29 19.62
N GLY A 42 -26.80 6.44 18.60
CA GLY A 42 -26.21 6.80 17.31
C GLY A 42 -26.88 8.02 16.67
N ASP A 43 -26.13 9.11 16.59
CA ASP A 43 -26.47 10.22 15.71
C ASP A 43 -26.15 9.78 14.27
N GLU A 44 -27.19 9.37 13.53
CA GLU A 44 -27.15 8.92 12.11
C GLU A 44 -26.60 9.98 11.13
N ASN A 45 -26.20 11.16 11.62
CA ASN A 45 -25.81 12.32 10.80
C ASN A 45 -24.31 12.51 10.52
N SER A 46 -23.42 11.59 10.94
CA SER A 46 -21.99 11.66 10.55
C SER A 46 -21.64 10.88 9.28
N SER A 47 -22.64 10.30 8.59
CA SER A 47 -22.42 9.73 7.26
C SER A 47 -22.07 10.86 6.28
N SER A 48 -20.94 10.71 5.58
CA SER A 48 -20.66 11.51 4.40
C SER A 48 -21.90 11.53 3.51
N ILE A 49 -22.36 12.71 3.08
CA ILE A 49 -23.50 12.80 2.16
C ILE A 49 -23.05 12.16 0.85
N LYS A 50 -23.31 10.86 0.71
CA LYS A 50 -23.08 10.12 -0.52
C LYS A 50 -24.22 10.42 -1.45
N TYR A 51 -23.95 11.29 -2.41
CA TYR A 51 -24.85 11.45 -3.54
C TYR A 51 -24.84 10.14 -4.32
N ALA A 52 -26.01 9.54 -4.53
CA ALA A 52 -26.15 8.43 -5.45
C ALA A 52 -25.57 8.84 -6.81
N PRO A 53 -24.78 7.96 -7.47
CA PRO A 53 -24.12 8.31 -8.72
C PRO A 53 -25.17 8.63 -9.79
N ARG A 54 -24.96 9.74 -10.49
CA ARG A 54 -25.76 10.11 -11.65
C ARG A 54 -25.15 9.46 -12.88
N VAL A 55 -25.95 9.27 -13.93
CA VAL A 55 -25.47 8.82 -15.24
C VAL A 55 -24.30 9.66 -15.75
N SER A 56 -24.32 10.98 -15.50
CA SER A 56 -23.20 11.87 -15.86
C SER A 56 -21.89 11.48 -15.18
N ASP A 57 -21.94 10.99 -13.96
CA ASP A 57 -20.73 10.73 -13.17
C ASP A 57 -19.94 9.54 -13.75
N TYR A 58 -20.63 8.54 -14.31
CA TYR A 58 -20.01 7.45 -15.09
C TYR A 58 -19.26 7.95 -16.34
N PHE A 59 -19.87 8.87 -17.09
CA PHE A 59 -19.24 9.42 -18.29
C PHE A 59 -18.05 10.32 -17.96
N VAL A 60 -18.12 11.07 -16.86
CA VAL A 60 -16.97 11.89 -16.47
C VAL A 60 -15.83 11.01 -15.96
N ALA A 61 -16.10 9.99 -15.15
CA ALA A 61 -15.09 9.01 -14.75
C ALA A 61 -14.38 8.38 -15.97
N PHE A 62 -15.16 7.98 -16.98
CA PHE A 62 -14.60 7.40 -18.21
C PHE A 62 -13.76 8.40 -19.00
N GLY A 63 -14.20 9.66 -19.05
CA GLY A 63 -13.43 10.74 -19.67
C GLY A 63 -12.12 11.05 -18.93
N GLU A 64 -12.14 11.05 -17.60
CA GLU A 64 -10.95 11.23 -16.75
C GLU A 64 -9.95 10.09 -16.95
N GLU A 65 -10.43 8.85 -16.99
CA GLU A 65 -9.62 7.67 -17.29
C GLU A 65 -8.94 7.76 -18.66
N ALA A 66 -9.69 8.06 -19.71
CA ALA A 66 -9.12 8.24 -21.06
C ALA A 66 -8.07 9.37 -21.10
N LEU A 67 -8.23 10.44 -20.30
CA LEU A 67 -7.24 11.50 -20.18
C LEU A 67 -5.97 11.02 -19.46
N ILE A 68 -6.11 10.19 -18.42
CA ILE A 68 -4.96 9.57 -17.73
C ILE A 68 -4.15 8.72 -18.72
N GLU A 69 -4.81 7.88 -19.53
CA GLU A 69 -4.16 7.05 -20.54
C GLU A 69 -3.48 7.89 -21.63
N LEU A 70 -4.16 8.93 -22.15
CA LEU A 70 -3.58 9.85 -23.13
C LEU A 70 -2.35 10.58 -22.56
N PHE A 71 -2.41 11.01 -21.31
CA PHE A 71 -1.28 11.62 -20.62
C PHE A 71 -0.12 10.63 -20.46
N GLY A 72 -0.41 9.40 -20.02
CA GLY A 72 0.58 8.33 -19.92
C GLY A 72 1.25 8.05 -21.27
N LYS A 73 0.47 7.95 -22.35
CA LYS A 73 0.99 7.74 -23.71
C LYS A 73 1.85 8.90 -24.18
N ALA A 74 1.43 10.14 -23.94
CA ALA A 74 2.21 11.33 -24.25
C ALA A 74 3.54 11.32 -23.49
N PHE A 75 3.52 10.97 -22.22
CA PHE A 75 4.70 10.89 -21.37
C PHE A 75 5.70 9.80 -21.81
N VAL A 76 5.21 8.60 -22.15
CA VAL A 76 6.04 7.52 -22.74
C VAL A 76 6.68 8.00 -24.04
N ASN A 77 5.91 8.65 -24.92
CA ASN A 77 6.41 9.18 -26.18
C ASN A 77 7.45 10.29 -26.01
N LEU A 78 7.31 11.15 -25.00
CA LEU A 78 8.30 12.20 -24.69
C LEU A 78 9.65 11.63 -24.22
N ARG A 79 9.66 10.41 -23.66
CA ARG A 79 10.87 9.73 -23.18
C ARG A 79 11.43 8.71 -24.16
N SER A 80 10.64 8.32 -25.17
CA SER A 80 11.05 7.31 -26.13
C SER A 80 11.90 7.94 -27.25
N PRO A 81 13.06 7.34 -27.61
CA PRO A 81 13.82 7.76 -28.79
C PRO A 81 13.05 7.52 -30.10
N ARG A 82 11.97 6.71 -30.07
CA ARG A 82 11.07 6.47 -31.18
C ARG A 82 9.62 6.58 -30.68
N PRO A 83 9.05 7.79 -30.66
CA PRO A 83 7.65 7.97 -30.30
C PRO A 83 6.76 7.17 -31.25
N GLN A 84 5.73 6.54 -30.71
CA GLN A 84 4.79 5.78 -31.51
C GLN A 84 3.37 6.28 -31.21
N GLY A 85 2.65 6.61 -32.27
CA GLY A 85 1.22 6.93 -32.18
C GLY A 85 0.38 5.68 -31.92
N LEU A 86 -0.93 5.91 -31.77
CA LEU A 86 -1.92 4.85 -31.83
C LEU A 86 -2.00 4.35 -33.28
N ASN A 87 -2.05 3.02 -33.46
CA ASN A 87 -2.19 2.40 -34.77
C ASN A 87 -3.36 1.41 -34.74
N PHE A 88 -4.41 1.70 -35.50
CA PHE A 88 -5.62 0.88 -35.56
C PHE A 88 -5.35 -0.59 -35.92
N ASP A 89 -4.42 -0.86 -36.84
CA ASP A 89 -4.13 -2.25 -37.24
C ASP A 89 -3.49 -3.03 -36.07
N ASN A 90 -2.60 -2.39 -35.31
CA ASN A 90 -1.99 -2.98 -34.12
C ASN A 90 -3.03 -3.21 -33.02
N ILE A 91 -3.94 -2.24 -32.81
CA ILE A 91 -5.02 -2.35 -31.82
C ILE A 91 -5.93 -3.53 -32.15
N ILE A 92 -6.38 -3.62 -33.41
CA ILE A 92 -7.22 -4.74 -33.86
C ILE A 92 -6.46 -6.06 -33.72
N TYR A 93 -5.17 -6.10 -34.07
CA TYR A 93 -4.34 -7.29 -33.89
C TYR A 93 -4.24 -7.71 -32.41
N SER A 94 -3.97 -6.75 -31.52
CA SER A 94 -3.87 -6.98 -30.07
C SER A 94 -5.14 -7.60 -29.52
N ILE A 95 -6.29 -6.99 -29.81
CA ILE A 95 -7.60 -7.42 -29.31
C ILE A 95 -8.04 -8.77 -29.89
N THR A 96 -7.68 -9.09 -31.15
CA THR A 96 -8.30 -10.24 -31.86
C THR A 96 -7.38 -11.42 -32.12
N LYS A 97 -6.06 -11.25 -32.07
CA LYS A 97 -5.08 -12.25 -32.53
C LYS A 97 -3.93 -12.50 -31.56
N GLN A 98 -3.66 -11.58 -30.65
CA GLN A 98 -2.41 -11.60 -29.90
C GLN A 98 -2.53 -12.46 -28.63
N PRO A 99 -1.64 -13.45 -28.42
CA PRO A 99 -1.63 -14.21 -27.18
C PRO A 99 -1.08 -13.33 -26.05
N TYR A 100 -1.68 -13.45 -24.89
CA TYR A 100 -1.22 -12.76 -23.70
C TYR A 100 0.06 -13.44 -23.19
N VAL A 101 1.06 -12.65 -22.80
CA VAL A 101 2.37 -13.14 -22.36
C VAL A 101 2.66 -12.69 -20.92
N TRP A 102 3.68 -13.27 -20.30
CA TRP A 102 4.27 -12.70 -19.10
C TRP A 102 5.30 -11.65 -19.51
N ASP A 103 5.16 -10.45 -18.97
CA ASP A 103 6.04 -9.34 -19.31
C ASP A 103 7.45 -9.48 -18.70
N LYS A 104 8.40 -8.86 -19.39
CA LYS A 104 9.84 -8.85 -19.11
C LYS A 104 10.34 -7.46 -18.72
N THR A 105 9.47 -6.47 -18.50
CA THR A 105 9.93 -5.17 -18.01
C THR A 105 10.42 -5.28 -16.57
N SER A 106 10.98 -4.17 -16.08
CA SER A 106 11.66 -4.17 -14.80
C SER A 106 10.66 -4.35 -13.66
N PHE A 107 11.10 -4.96 -12.56
CA PHE A 107 10.26 -5.16 -11.37
C PHE A 107 9.59 -3.87 -10.90
N GLU A 108 10.30 -2.75 -10.95
CA GLU A 108 9.82 -1.44 -10.52
C GLU A 108 8.68 -0.94 -11.41
N GLN A 109 8.74 -1.23 -12.71
CA GLN A 109 7.64 -0.93 -13.63
C GLN A 109 6.40 -1.74 -13.20
N ASN A 110 6.52 -3.07 -13.15
CA ASN A 110 5.38 -3.97 -12.94
C ASN A 110 4.80 -3.89 -11.53
N GLN A 111 5.62 -3.61 -10.52
CA GLN A 111 5.23 -3.68 -9.12
C GLN A 111 5.20 -2.32 -8.43
N LEU A 112 5.41 -1.19 -9.14
CA LEU A 112 5.16 0.14 -8.57
C LEU A 112 4.40 1.04 -9.54
N VAL A 113 4.82 1.09 -10.81
CA VAL A 113 4.18 1.96 -11.81
C VAL A 113 2.80 1.45 -12.21
N HIS A 114 2.64 0.15 -12.46
CA HIS A 114 1.35 -0.47 -12.78
C HIS A 114 0.31 -0.34 -11.65
N PRO A 115 0.63 -0.62 -10.38
CA PRO A 115 -0.24 -0.31 -9.23
C PRO A 115 -0.64 1.16 -9.14
N TYR A 116 0.33 2.08 -9.36
CA TYR A 116 0.05 3.51 -9.34
C TYR A 116 -0.88 3.94 -10.48
N ALA A 117 -0.68 3.43 -11.70
CA ALA A 117 -1.59 3.67 -12.82
C ALA A 117 -3.01 3.16 -12.51
N GLY A 118 -3.10 1.95 -11.95
CA GLY A 118 -4.36 1.35 -11.51
C GLY A 118 -5.09 2.19 -10.45
N ASN A 119 -4.35 2.74 -9.48
CA ASN A 119 -4.89 3.71 -8.52
C ASN A 119 -5.54 4.90 -9.25
N LEU A 120 -4.87 5.48 -10.26
CA LEU A 120 -5.43 6.63 -10.98
C LEU A 120 -6.75 6.28 -11.68
N TYR A 121 -6.82 5.10 -12.31
CA TYR A 121 -8.06 4.60 -12.93
C TYR A 121 -9.17 4.37 -11.90
N PHE A 122 -8.83 3.76 -10.76
CA PHE A 122 -9.77 3.53 -9.67
C PHE A 122 -10.31 4.87 -9.12
N ASN A 123 -9.41 5.83 -8.87
CA ASN A 123 -9.77 7.11 -8.29
C ASN A 123 -10.51 8.02 -9.27
N ALA A 124 -10.36 7.84 -10.59
CA ALA A 124 -11.20 8.50 -11.59
C ALA A 124 -12.69 8.11 -11.41
N ALA A 125 -12.96 6.86 -11.08
CA ALA A 125 -14.31 6.40 -10.74
C ALA A 125 -14.74 6.85 -9.33
N ARG A 126 -13.90 6.64 -8.31
CA ARG A 126 -14.26 6.92 -6.91
C ARG A 126 -14.47 8.40 -6.62
N ALA A 127 -13.61 9.28 -7.15
CA ALA A 127 -13.78 10.74 -7.05
C ALA A 127 -15.09 11.22 -7.70
N ASN A 128 -15.69 10.39 -8.56
CA ASN A 128 -16.98 10.60 -9.21
C ASN A 128 -18.15 9.88 -8.51
N ASN A 129 -18.04 9.53 -7.23
CA ASN A 129 -19.08 8.86 -6.42
C ASN A 129 -19.48 7.45 -6.90
N LEU A 130 -18.71 6.83 -7.80
CA LEU A 130 -18.95 5.44 -8.15
C LEU A 130 -18.55 4.55 -6.98
N ASP A 131 -19.31 3.48 -6.72
CA ASP A 131 -19.01 2.53 -5.65
C ASP A 131 -17.71 1.75 -5.91
N PHE A 132 -17.24 1.04 -4.90
CA PHE A 132 -15.99 0.27 -4.95
C PHE A 132 -15.94 -0.72 -6.12
N TRP A 133 -17.00 -1.47 -6.38
CA TRP A 133 -17.01 -2.52 -7.40
C TRP A 133 -17.09 -1.94 -8.80
N THR A 134 -17.88 -0.87 -8.97
CA THR A 134 -17.90 -0.10 -10.21
C THR A 134 -16.51 0.47 -10.49
N ALA A 135 -15.85 1.08 -9.49
CA ALA A 135 -14.50 1.60 -9.64
C ALA A 135 -13.47 0.50 -9.95
N ALA A 136 -13.59 -0.68 -9.36
CA ALA A 136 -12.74 -1.83 -9.68
C ALA A 136 -12.90 -2.28 -11.14
N ALA A 137 -14.12 -2.22 -11.67
CA ALA A 137 -14.37 -2.50 -13.09
C ALA A 137 -13.73 -1.45 -14.02
N TYR A 138 -13.73 -0.17 -13.62
CA TYR A 138 -12.99 0.88 -14.33
C TYR A 138 -11.48 0.61 -14.30
N THR A 139 -10.93 0.22 -13.16
CA THR A 139 -9.50 -0.15 -13.09
C THR A 139 -9.14 -1.33 -13.98
N ALA A 140 -9.99 -2.36 -14.01
CA ALA A 140 -9.80 -3.50 -14.91
C ALA A 140 -9.91 -3.10 -16.38
N TRP A 141 -10.84 -2.20 -16.70
CA TRP A 141 -10.96 -1.61 -18.03
C TRP A 141 -9.70 -0.84 -18.40
N GLY A 142 -9.22 0.07 -17.56
CA GLY A 142 -8.02 0.87 -17.79
C GLY A 142 -6.76 0.04 -17.95
N ALA A 143 -6.61 -1.03 -17.16
CA ALA A 143 -5.54 -2.00 -17.37
C ALA A 143 -5.63 -2.65 -18.76
N TRP A 144 -6.84 -3.09 -19.14
CA TRP A 144 -7.06 -3.73 -20.43
C TRP A 144 -6.88 -2.76 -21.62
N SER A 145 -7.46 -1.57 -21.56
CA SER A 145 -7.35 -0.56 -22.62
C SER A 145 -5.93 -0.04 -22.75
N TRP A 146 -5.21 0.15 -21.64
CA TRP A 146 -3.79 0.49 -21.70
C TRP A 146 -3.02 -0.56 -22.52
N GLU A 147 -3.09 -1.83 -22.13
CA GLU A 147 -2.35 -2.92 -22.77
C GLU A 147 -2.75 -3.18 -24.23
N ASN A 148 -4.03 -3.00 -24.58
CA ASN A 148 -4.56 -3.37 -25.90
C ASN A 148 -4.63 -2.19 -26.88
N ILE A 149 -4.76 -0.97 -26.37
CA ILE A 149 -4.98 0.24 -27.17
C ILE A 149 -3.78 1.16 -27.14
N TYR A 150 -3.23 1.43 -25.95
CA TYR A 150 -2.20 2.46 -25.77
C TYR A 150 -0.79 1.90 -25.78
N GLU A 151 -0.60 0.65 -25.39
CA GLU A 151 0.68 -0.02 -25.43
C GLU A 151 0.92 -0.67 -26.79
N ASN A 152 2.11 -0.48 -27.34
CA ASN A 152 2.49 -1.04 -28.65
C ASN A 152 3.25 -2.37 -28.49
N SER A 153 3.11 -3.02 -27.34
CA SER A 153 3.76 -4.26 -26.97
C SER A 153 2.76 -5.42 -26.99
N VAL A 154 3.14 -6.57 -26.43
CA VAL A 154 2.26 -7.72 -26.29
C VAL A 154 1.57 -7.63 -24.95
N THR A 155 0.23 -7.73 -24.94
CA THR A 155 -0.56 -7.69 -23.72
C THR A 155 -0.04 -8.65 -22.66
N SER A 156 0.14 -8.12 -21.46
CA SER A 156 0.79 -8.80 -20.35
C SER A 156 -0.21 -9.28 -19.29
N TRP A 157 -0.14 -10.56 -18.92
CA TRP A 157 -0.99 -11.13 -17.86
C TRP A 157 -0.71 -10.53 -16.49
N ASN A 158 0.58 -10.40 -16.11
CA ASN A 158 0.94 -9.82 -14.83
C ASN A 158 0.52 -8.36 -14.75
N ASP A 159 0.61 -7.59 -15.83
CA ASP A 159 0.29 -6.16 -15.79
C ASP A 159 -1.21 -5.94 -15.67
N LEU A 160 -2.03 -6.77 -16.34
CA LEU A 160 -3.47 -6.77 -16.11
C LEU A 160 -3.83 -7.07 -14.65
N ILE A 161 -3.22 -8.09 -14.06
CA ILE A 161 -3.49 -8.47 -12.66
C ILE A 161 -2.99 -7.38 -11.71
N THR A 162 -1.74 -6.92 -11.86
CA THR A 162 -1.17 -5.94 -10.94
C THR A 162 -1.82 -4.57 -11.07
N THR A 163 -2.02 -4.06 -12.29
CA THR A 163 -2.72 -2.78 -12.50
C THR A 163 -4.16 -2.85 -11.98
N THR A 164 -4.83 -4.00 -12.10
CA THR A 164 -6.20 -4.14 -11.57
C THR A 164 -6.21 -4.31 -10.05
N ALA A 165 -5.64 -5.40 -9.54
CA ALA A 165 -5.75 -5.78 -8.14
C ALA A 165 -5.01 -4.81 -7.21
N ALA A 166 -3.70 -4.60 -7.41
CA ALA A 166 -2.96 -3.63 -6.63
C ALA A 166 -3.50 -2.21 -6.83
N GLY A 167 -3.94 -1.89 -8.05
CA GLY A 167 -4.57 -0.60 -8.35
C GLY A 167 -5.82 -0.31 -7.51
N VAL A 168 -6.71 -1.29 -7.36
CA VAL A 168 -7.90 -1.18 -6.49
C VAL A 168 -7.50 -1.01 -5.02
N ILE A 169 -6.54 -1.80 -4.55
CA ILE A 169 -6.09 -1.79 -3.15
C ILE A 169 -5.47 -0.44 -2.80
N VAL A 170 -4.49 0.01 -3.60
CA VAL A 170 -3.82 1.31 -3.41
C VAL A 170 -4.81 2.46 -3.64
N GLY A 171 -5.63 2.38 -4.68
CA GLY A 171 -6.62 3.39 -5.05
C GLY A 171 -7.61 3.67 -3.93
N GLU A 172 -8.29 2.65 -3.41
CA GLU A 172 -9.28 2.85 -2.36
C GLU A 172 -8.67 3.33 -1.04
N SER A 173 -7.51 2.81 -0.65
CA SER A 173 -6.78 3.31 0.51
C SER A 173 -6.41 4.79 0.34
N PHE A 174 -5.86 5.18 -0.81
CA PHE A 174 -5.45 6.56 -1.06
C PHE A 174 -6.66 7.50 -1.20
N HIS A 175 -7.73 7.05 -1.83
CA HIS A 175 -8.98 7.79 -1.92
C HIS A 175 -9.52 8.14 -0.52
N ARG A 176 -9.57 7.16 0.38
CA ARG A 176 -10.02 7.34 1.76
C ARG A 176 -9.06 8.19 2.59
N LEU A 177 -7.75 8.01 2.43
CA LEU A 177 -6.73 8.83 3.10
C LEU A 177 -6.72 10.27 2.60
N SER A 178 -7.06 10.51 1.34
CA SER A 178 -7.11 11.84 0.74
C SER A 178 -8.08 12.75 1.50
N TYR A 179 -9.14 12.18 2.06
CA TYR A 179 -10.13 12.89 2.86
C TYR A 179 -9.54 13.38 4.17
N ALA A 180 -8.86 12.50 4.91
CA ALA A 180 -8.16 12.89 6.13
C ALA A 180 -7.06 13.91 5.83
N ALA A 181 -6.25 13.66 4.80
CA ALA A 181 -5.18 14.55 4.35
C ALA A 181 -5.71 15.96 4.03
N GLY A 182 -6.84 16.06 3.31
CA GLY A 182 -7.45 17.35 2.97
C GLY A 182 -8.04 18.11 4.16
N THR A 183 -8.35 17.44 5.27
CA THR A 183 -8.76 18.10 6.53
C THR A 183 -7.58 18.63 7.34
N ILE A 184 -6.42 17.98 7.25
CA ILE A 184 -5.17 18.41 7.90
C ILE A 184 -4.58 19.58 7.11
N TRP A 185 -4.33 19.39 5.81
CA TRP A 185 -3.80 20.40 4.91
C TRP A 185 -4.22 20.11 3.48
N GLU A 186 -5.05 20.99 2.91
CA GLU A 186 -5.68 20.77 1.59
C GLU A 186 -4.71 20.37 0.44
N PRO A 187 -3.48 20.91 0.36
CA PRO A 187 -2.47 20.44 -0.60
C PRO A 187 -2.06 18.96 -0.45
N LEU A 188 -2.13 18.36 0.74
CA LEU A 188 -1.78 16.93 0.93
C LEU A 188 -2.73 16.00 0.19
N LEU A 189 -3.98 16.43 -0.02
CA LEU A 189 -4.96 15.66 -0.78
C LEU A 189 -4.43 15.34 -2.20
N TRP A 190 -3.70 16.26 -2.82
CA TRP A 190 -3.09 16.07 -4.15
C TRP A 190 -1.90 15.10 -4.15
N VAL A 191 -1.18 15.04 -3.04
CA VAL A 191 -0.03 14.14 -2.87
C VAL A 191 -0.54 12.71 -2.66
N VAL A 192 -1.59 12.54 -1.87
CA VAL A 192 -2.17 11.23 -1.56
C VAL A 192 -3.02 10.72 -2.72
N SER A 193 -3.93 11.53 -3.26
CA SER A 193 -4.74 11.17 -4.43
C SER A 193 -4.89 12.37 -5.38
N PRO A 194 -4.05 12.44 -6.43
CA PRO A 194 -4.09 13.57 -7.36
C PRO A 194 -5.44 13.68 -8.10
N ILE A 195 -6.11 12.56 -8.38
CA ILE A 195 -7.41 12.56 -9.07
C ILE A 195 -8.53 13.14 -8.19
N ASP A 196 -8.53 12.82 -6.90
CA ASP A 196 -9.41 13.47 -5.93
C ASP A 196 -9.12 14.97 -5.83
N GLY A 197 -7.83 15.36 -5.90
CA GLY A 197 -7.39 16.75 -5.93
C GLY A 197 -7.94 17.53 -7.11
N ILE A 198 -7.80 16.98 -8.31
CA ILE A 198 -8.33 17.56 -9.54
C ILE A 198 -9.85 17.72 -9.43
N ASN A 199 -10.56 16.67 -9.01
CA ASN A 199 -12.02 16.71 -8.90
C ASN A 199 -12.49 17.74 -7.87
N ARG A 200 -11.81 17.83 -6.71
CA ARG A 200 -12.08 18.84 -5.68
C ARG A 200 -11.85 20.25 -6.21
N LEU A 201 -10.77 20.50 -6.94
CA LEU A 201 -10.48 21.81 -7.54
C LEU A 201 -11.54 22.23 -8.55
N LEU A 202 -11.92 21.30 -9.44
CA LEU A 202 -12.85 21.59 -10.53
C LEU A 202 -14.31 21.74 -10.06
N ARG A 203 -14.70 21.03 -9.00
CA ARG A 203 -16.10 20.91 -8.58
C ARG A 203 -16.42 21.54 -7.22
N GLY A 204 -15.41 21.97 -6.47
CA GLY A 204 -15.56 22.68 -5.21
C GLY A 204 -16.24 21.86 -4.10
N GLU A 205 -17.08 22.52 -3.29
CA GLU A 205 -17.63 22.01 -2.03
C GLU A 205 -18.56 20.79 -2.13
N ARG A 206 -18.94 20.37 -3.34
CA ARG A 206 -19.80 19.19 -3.56
C ARG A 206 -19.19 17.89 -3.03
N TYR A 207 -17.89 17.91 -2.72
CA TYR A 207 -17.08 16.78 -2.27
C TYR A 207 -16.35 17.10 -0.95
N ARG A 208 -16.97 17.87 -0.04
CA ARG A 208 -16.47 17.97 1.34
C ARG A 208 -16.70 16.63 2.03
N TYR A 209 -15.63 15.89 2.25
CA TYR A 209 -15.64 14.63 2.97
C TYR A 209 -15.30 14.85 4.44
N THR A 210 -16.04 14.16 5.31
CA THR A 210 -15.77 14.12 6.74
C THR A 210 -14.54 13.24 6.98
N ALA A 211 -13.66 13.66 7.88
CA ALA A 211 -12.57 12.82 8.34
C ALA A 211 -13.11 11.50 8.91
N PRO A 212 -12.36 10.38 8.79
CA PRO A 212 -12.73 9.13 9.45
C PRO A 212 -12.93 9.33 10.95
N GLN A 213 -13.84 8.55 11.55
CA GLN A 213 -14.09 8.58 12.99
C GLN A 213 -12.85 8.15 13.78
N ASN A 214 -12.20 7.06 13.34
CA ASN A 214 -10.94 6.59 13.91
C ASN A 214 -9.88 6.53 12.81
N LEU A 215 -8.79 7.25 13.01
CA LEU A 215 -7.60 7.20 12.18
C LEU A 215 -6.39 7.34 13.08
N GLU A 216 -5.58 6.29 13.10
CA GLU A 216 -4.31 6.28 13.79
C GLU A 216 -3.19 6.41 12.77
N VAL A 217 -2.26 7.32 13.01
CA VAL A 217 -1.08 7.53 12.18
C VAL A 217 0.13 7.55 13.10
N ILE A 218 0.92 6.48 13.04
CA ILE A 218 2.23 6.39 13.66
C ILE A 218 3.25 6.66 12.56
N TYR A 219 4.28 7.47 12.83
CA TYR A 219 5.36 7.66 11.87
C TYR A 219 6.69 7.83 12.56
N ALA A 220 7.75 7.30 11.95
CA ALA A 220 9.13 7.61 12.30
C ALA A 220 9.80 8.34 11.12
N ALA A 221 10.60 9.36 11.42
CA ALA A 221 11.40 10.07 10.45
C ALA A 221 12.80 10.31 11.01
N GLU A 222 13.79 9.65 10.43
CA GLU A 222 15.19 9.74 10.87
C GLU A 222 16.09 10.31 9.78
N PHE A 223 17.04 11.13 10.19
CA PHE A 223 18.09 11.64 9.30
C PHE A 223 19.44 11.53 9.99
N LEU A 224 20.33 10.72 9.43
CA LEU A 224 21.69 10.55 9.90
C LEU A 224 22.67 11.05 8.83
N ALA A 225 23.50 12.05 9.18
CA ALA A 225 24.60 12.51 8.35
C ALA A 225 25.93 12.20 9.05
N ALA A 226 26.75 11.34 8.43
CA ALA A 226 28.10 11.03 8.87
C ALA A 226 29.12 11.63 7.90
N PHE A 227 30.13 12.29 8.48
CA PHE A 227 31.25 12.88 7.76
C PHE A 227 32.55 12.23 8.26
N SER A 228 33.31 11.61 7.36
CA SER A 228 34.67 11.17 7.65
C SER A 228 35.63 12.34 7.44
N VAL A 229 36.19 12.88 8.52
CA VAL A 229 37.29 13.86 8.45
C VAL A 229 38.60 13.11 8.66
N ASN A 230 39.18 12.59 7.59
CA ASN A 230 40.48 11.93 7.65
C ASN A 230 41.57 12.89 7.15
N GLU A 231 42.29 13.54 8.08
CA GLU A 231 43.33 14.54 7.77
C GLU A 231 44.54 13.99 6.98
N LYS A 232 44.65 12.67 6.77
CA LYS A 232 45.83 12.05 6.14
C LYS A 232 45.62 11.45 4.75
N ILE A 233 44.44 11.54 4.14
CA ILE A 233 44.20 11.01 2.79
C ILE A 233 43.41 12.04 1.97
N ALA A 234 44.07 13.14 1.62
CA ALA A 234 43.56 14.14 0.68
C ALA A 234 43.77 13.72 -0.79
N SER A 235 43.48 12.46 -1.13
CA SER A 235 43.35 12.03 -2.52
C SER A 235 42.36 10.87 -2.62
N ASN A 236 41.15 11.20 -3.10
CA ASN A 236 40.05 10.29 -3.48
C ASN A 236 39.25 9.64 -2.35
N SER A 237 38.44 10.45 -1.67
CA SER A 237 36.97 10.30 -1.50
C SER A 237 36.54 10.72 -0.09
N ASN A 238 36.04 11.95 0.03
CA ASN A 238 35.23 12.32 1.18
C ASN A 238 33.94 11.50 1.09
N GLU A 239 33.87 10.36 1.78
CA GLU A 239 32.66 9.57 1.89
C GLU A 239 31.69 10.29 2.83
N PHE A 240 30.87 11.17 2.24
CA PHE A 240 29.65 11.64 2.87
C PHE A 240 28.67 10.47 2.88
N MET A 241 28.16 10.10 4.05
CA MET A 241 27.04 9.17 4.16
C MET A 241 25.87 9.93 4.77
N ALA A 242 24.81 10.11 3.99
CA ALA A 242 23.52 10.56 4.49
C ALA A 242 22.55 9.40 4.38
N LEU A 243 21.85 9.09 5.46
CA LEU A 243 20.75 8.15 5.52
C LEU A 243 19.50 8.93 5.93
N ALA A 244 18.41 8.74 5.20
CA ALA A 244 17.10 9.26 5.55
C ALA A 244 16.11 8.10 5.56
N GLU A 245 15.36 7.98 6.66
CA GLU A 245 14.31 7.00 6.84
C GLU A 245 12.98 7.70 7.07
N PHE A 246 11.92 7.17 6.45
CA PHE A 246 10.55 7.58 6.72
C PHE A 246 9.66 6.34 6.76
N HIS A 247 9.00 6.11 7.90
CA HIS A 247 8.17 4.93 8.15
C HIS A 247 6.78 5.34 8.65
N PRO A 248 5.82 5.65 7.76
CA PRO A 248 4.42 5.81 8.14
C PRO A 248 3.72 4.45 8.32
N TYR A 249 3.01 4.30 9.43
CA TYR A 249 2.06 3.25 9.71
C TYR A 249 0.68 3.86 10.00
N VAL A 250 -0.32 3.46 9.22
CA VAL A 250 -1.67 4.03 9.27
C VAL A 250 -2.67 2.92 9.54
N VAL A 251 -3.52 3.12 10.54
CA VAL A 251 -4.68 2.27 10.82
C VAL A 251 -5.94 3.09 10.57
N TYR A 252 -6.67 2.74 9.51
CA TYR A 252 -7.92 3.38 9.14
C TYR A 252 -9.08 2.58 9.72
N GLN A 253 -9.85 3.22 10.62
CA GLN A 253 -10.86 2.60 11.48
C GLN A 253 -10.31 1.50 12.40
N ASN A 254 -11.10 1.07 13.38
CA ASN A 254 -10.68 0.02 14.31
C ASN A 254 -10.59 -1.33 13.58
N PRO A 255 -9.44 -2.04 13.54
CA PRO A 255 -9.34 -3.37 12.95
C PRO A 255 -10.04 -4.46 13.79
N PHE A 256 -10.31 -4.19 15.06
CA PHE A 256 -10.94 -5.09 16.02
C PHE A 256 -12.40 -4.72 16.25
N GLY A 257 -13.30 -5.71 16.32
CA GLY A 257 -14.74 -5.46 16.47
C GLY A 257 -15.38 -4.74 15.28
N HIS A 258 -14.75 -4.79 14.09
CA HIS A 258 -15.17 -4.04 12.93
C HIS A 258 -16.29 -4.73 12.16
N LYS A 259 -17.35 -3.97 11.86
CA LYS A 259 -18.41 -4.38 10.94
C LYS A 259 -18.33 -3.55 9.67
N THR A 260 -17.98 -4.21 8.57
CA THR A 260 -17.89 -3.56 7.27
C THR A 260 -19.25 -3.04 6.81
N LYS A 261 -19.31 -1.75 6.50
CA LYS A 261 -20.37 -1.08 5.76
C LYS A 261 -20.04 -1.05 4.26
N GLU A 262 -18.77 -0.88 3.92
CA GLU A 262 -18.28 -0.85 2.54
C GLU A 262 -16.87 -1.43 2.43
N PRO A 263 -16.50 -2.03 1.28
CA PRO A 263 -15.13 -2.52 1.09
C PRO A 263 -14.09 -1.45 1.42
N PHE A 264 -13.04 -1.85 2.12
CA PHE A 264 -11.93 -1.01 2.58
C PHE A 264 -12.33 0.12 3.53
N ASP A 265 -13.51 0.06 4.16
CA ASP A 265 -13.81 0.96 5.27
C ASP A 265 -12.96 0.71 6.51
N GLN A 266 -12.20 -0.40 6.53
CA GLN A 266 -11.07 -0.64 7.43
C GLN A 266 -9.87 -1.15 6.61
N PHE A 267 -8.71 -0.55 6.83
CA PHE A 267 -7.45 -1.04 6.27
C PHE A 267 -6.25 -0.59 7.12
N THR A 268 -5.13 -1.27 6.93
CA THR A 268 -3.81 -0.83 7.42
C THR A 268 -2.91 -0.51 6.24
N LEU A 269 -2.11 0.54 6.36
CA LEU A 269 -1.03 0.86 5.45
C LEU A 269 0.26 0.94 6.26
N ASP A 270 1.25 0.14 5.88
CA ASP A 270 2.57 0.11 6.48
C ASP A 270 3.59 0.36 5.38
N ALA A 271 4.35 1.44 5.47
CA ALA A 271 5.31 1.77 4.44
C ALA A 271 6.60 2.29 5.05
N MET A 272 7.73 1.90 4.46
CA MET A 272 9.05 2.36 4.85
C MET A 272 9.81 2.78 3.61
N LEU A 273 10.49 3.92 3.69
CA LEU A 273 11.46 4.37 2.69
C LEU A 273 12.78 4.68 3.39
N LEU A 274 13.82 3.93 3.04
CA LEU A 274 15.17 4.12 3.53
C LEU A 274 16.06 4.50 2.34
N THR A 275 16.62 5.70 2.34
CA THR A 275 17.48 6.16 1.25
C THR A 275 18.81 6.64 1.76
N ASN A 276 19.87 6.31 1.02
CA ASN A 276 21.17 6.95 1.14
C ASN A 276 21.58 7.59 -0.19
N LEU A 277 22.85 8.02 -0.33
CA LEU A 277 23.33 8.67 -1.55
C LEU A 277 23.44 7.74 -2.77
N TYR A 278 23.47 6.43 -2.56
CA TYR A 278 23.74 5.42 -3.58
C TYR A 278 22.56 4.48 -3.79
N ASN A 279 21.89 4.08 -2.71
CA ASN A 279 20.83 3.08 -2.72
C ASN A 279 19.56 3.62 -2.06
N THR A 280 18.43 3.12 -2.53
CA THR A 280 17.11 3.35 -1.95
C THR A 280 16.47 1.99 -1.74
N MET A 281 16.03 1.74 -0.52
CA MET A 281 15.27 0.58 -0.12
C MET A 281 13.90 1.03 0.33
N GLY A 282 12.91 0.18 0.17
CA GLY A 282 11.58 0.51 0.64
C GLY A 282 10.66 -0.68 0.68
N TYR A 283 9.63 -0.54 1.48
CA TYR A 283 8.58 -1.51 1.62
C TYR A 283 7.24 -0.79 1.69
N VAL A 284 6.20 -1.43 1.18
CA VAL A 284 4.81 -1.00 1.31
C VAL A 284 3.97 -2.25 1.50
N GLU A 285 3.09 -2.26 2.48
CA GLU A 285 2.00 -3.22 2.65
C GLU A 285 0.70 -2.46 2.87
N ILE A 286 -0.33 -2.88 2.14
CA ILE A 286 -1.70 -2.45 2.35
C ILE A 286 -2.55 -3.69 2.56
N ASN A 287 -3.30 -3.73 3.64
CA ASN A 287 -4.22 -4.82 3.97
C ASN A 287 -5.60 -4.23 4.28
N GLY A 288 -6.55 -4.44 3.37
CA GLY A 288 -7.89 -3.85 3.45
C GLY A 288 -8.98 -4.91 3.59
N ALA A 289 -9.89 -4.70 4.54
CA ALA A 289 -11.04 -5.57 4.72
C ALA A 289 -12.06 -5.35 3.59
N LEU A 290 -12.36 -6.38 2.80
CA LEU A 290 -13.50 -6.38 1.88
C LEU A 290 -14.81 -6.55 2.63
N TYR A 291 -14.81 -7.47 3.60
CA TYR A 291 -15.94 -7.74 4.48
C TYR A 291 -15.42 -8.18 5.84
N SER A 292 -15.95 -7.61 6.91
CA SER A 292 -15.60 -7.91 8.30
C SER A 292 -16.86 -7.97 9.16
N TRP A 293 -16.89 -8.91 10.09
CA TRP A 293 -17.94 -9.05 11.08
C TRP A 293 -17.35 -9.21 12.48
N PRO A 294 -17.90 -8.50 13.49
CA PRO A 294 -17.56 -8.78 14.87
C PRO A 294 -18.22 -10.09 15.30
N PHE A 295 -17.46 -11.00 15.90
CA PHE A 295 -17.97 -12.29 16.39
C PHE A 295 -18.06 -12.36 17.92
N PHE A 296 -17.35 -11.48 18.63
CA PHE A 296 -17.65 -11.14 20.01
C PHE A 296 -18.31 -9.75 20.03
N CYS A 297 -19.61 -9.71 20.36
CA CYS A 297 -20.36 -8.45 20.43
C CYS A 297 -20.10 -7.65 21.72
N ASN A 298 -19.25 -8.16 22.63
CA ASN A 298 -18.94 -7.48 23.88
C ASN A 298 -17.82 -6.45 23.65
N THR A 299 -18.00 -5.24 24.19
CA THR A 299 -17.03 -4.14 24.05
C THR A 299 -15.69 -4.42 24.73
N GLU A 300 -15.66 -5.39 25.65
CA GLU A 300 -14.48 -5.77 26.42
C GLU A 300 -13.49 -6.68 25.65
N LEU A 301 -13.90 -7.33 24.56
CA LEU A 301 -13.04 -8.19 23.75
C LEU A 301 -13.25 -7.94 22.25
N PRO A 302 -12.87 -6.76 21.73
CA PRO A 302 -13.05 -6.42 20.33
C PRO A 302 -12.42 -7.47 19.42
N SER A 303 -13.22 -8.08 18.56
CA SER A 303 -12.76 -9.18 17.69
C SER A 303 -13.46 -9.15 16.34
N SER A 304 -12.72 -9.40 15.26
CA SER A 304 -13.19 -9.35 13.87
C SER A 304 -12.80 -10.61 13.13
N ILE A 305 -13.70 -11.13 12.29
CA ILE A 305 -13.40 -12.13 11.26
C ILE A 305 -13.84 -11.58 9.91
N GLY A 306 -13.07 -11.84 8.86
CA GLY A 306 -13.40 -11.26 7.56
C GLY A 306 -12.60 -11.79 6.39
N ILE A 307 -12.83 -11.15 5.25
CA ILE A 307 -12.12 -11.34 3.98
C ILE A 307 -11.36 -10.05 3.69
N ASN A 308 -10.10 -10.17 3.29
CA ASN A 308 -9.24 -9.04 2.93
C ASN A 308 -8.68 -9.15 1.51
N LEU A 309 -8.24 -8.00 0.98
CA LEU A 309 -7.29 -7.93 -0.11
C LEU A 309 -6.00 -7.32 0.43
N ASN A 310 -4.88 -7.90 0.03
CA ASN A 310 -3.56 -7.42 0.41
C ASN A 310 -2.69 -7.14 -0.81
N TYR A 311 -1.83 -6.14 -0.65
CA TYR A 311 -0.83 -5.77 -1.62
C TYR A 311 0.45 -5.44 -0.88
N ARG A 312 1.54 -6.10 -1.24
CA ARG A 312 2.86 -5.86 -0.65
C ARG A 312 3.90 -5.67 -1.72
N VAL A 313 4.85 -4.77 -1.46
CA VAL A 313 6.11 -4.65 -2.21
C VAL A 313 7.26 -4.48 -1.24
N ASN A 314 8.32 -5.23 -1.48
CA ASN A 314 9.63 -5.10 -0.87
C ASN A 314 10.62 -4.79 -1.99
N TYR A 315 11.36 -3.69 -1.84
CA TYR A 315 12.37 -3.25 -2.78
C TYR A 315 13.70 -3.09 -2.02
N PHE A 316 14.56 -4.10 -2.13
CA PHE A 316 15.86 -4.17 -1.46
C PHE A 316 16.95 -4.60 -2.43
N ASP A 317 18.21 -4.25 -2.12
CA ASP A 317 19.35 -4.45 -3.02
C ASP A 317 19.51 -5.89 -3.57
N ARG A 318 19.07 -6.90 -2.83
CA ARG A 318 19.23 -8.33 -3.18
C ARG A 318 17.93 -9.11 -3.32
N LEU A 319 16.81 -8.55 -2.89
CA LEU A 319 15.53 -9.25 -2.87
C LEU A 319 14.42 -8.24 -3.13
N ASN A 320 13.93 -8.20 -4.36
CA ASN A 320 12.67 -7.52 -4.66
C ASN A 320 11.56 -8.56 -4.71
N TYR A 321 10.44 -8.22 -4.08
CA TYR A 321 9.33 -9.12 -3.89
C TYR A 321 8.03 -8.33 -3.88
N SER A 322 6.99 -8.80 -4.55
CA SER A 322 5.68 -8.17 -4.57
C SER A 322 4.60 -9.23 -4.55
N THR A 323 3.52 -8.99 -3.81
CA THR A 323 2.36 -9.89 -3.73
C THR A 323 1.06 -9.16 -3.92
N ASN A 324 0.14 -9.85 -4.59
CA ASN A 324 -1.28 -9.55 -4.60
C ASN A 324 -1.99 -10.79 -4.07
N ALA A 325 -2.70 -10.67 -2.96
CA ALA A 325 -3.42 -11.78 -2.37
C ALA A 325 -4.82 -11.38 -1.88
N ALA A 326 -5.64 -12.40 -1.72
CA ALA A 326 -6.95 -12.32 -1.09
C ALA A 326 -7.04 -13.43 -0.05
N GLY A 327 -7.59 -13.14 1.12
CA GLY A 327 -7.63 -14.13 2.18
C GLY A 327 -8.72 -13.94 3.18
N ILE A 328 -8.61 -14.72 4.24
CA ILE A 328 -9.44 -14.65 5.43
C ILE A 328 -8.57 -14.23 6.61
N PHE A 329 -9.11 -13.38 7.48
CA PHE A 329 -8.43 -12.94 8.67
C PHE A 329 -9.28 -13.15 9.92
N LEU A 330 -8.59 -13.33 11.05
CA LEU A 330 -9.15 -13.37 12.38
C LEU A 330 -8.30 -12.47 13.30
N ARG A 331 -8.92 -11.45 13.88
CA ARG A 331 -8.26 -10.43 14.71
C ARG A 331 -8.97 -10.32 16.05
N GLN A 332 -8.20 -10.15 17.12
CA GLN A 332 -8.73 -9.89 18.45
C GLN A 332 -7.78 -9.02 19.27
N GLN A 333 -8.37 -8.12 20.04
CA GLN A 333 -7.72 -7.30 21.05
C GLN A 333 -8.23 -7.69 22.44
N ILE A 334 -7.31 -7.87 23.38
CA ILE A 334 -7.54 -8.28 24.76
C ILE A 334 -7.00 -7.15 25.65
N PRO A 335 -7.88 -6.28 26.19
CA PRO A 335 -7.46 -5.27 27.15
C PRO A 335 -7.07 -5.91 28.50
N PHE A 336 -6.08 -5.34 29.18
CA PHE A 336 -5.75 -5.71 30.55
C PHE A 336 -6.26 -4.65 31.54
N ASN A 337 -6.77 -5.09 32.69
CA ASN A 337 -7.23 -4.18 33.74
C ASN A 337 -6.06 -3.62 34.56
N GLU A 338 -6.24 -2.40 35.07
CA GLU A 338 -5.30 -1.48 35.77
C GLU A 338 -4.43 -2.06 36.92
N ASN A 339 -4.58 -3.34 37.29
CA ASN A 339 -3.93 -3.91 38.47
C ASN A 339 -2.78 -4.89 38.18
N SER A 340 -2.38 -5.12 36.92
CA SER A 340 -1.28 -6.04 36.62
C SER A 340 -0.44 -5.59 35.43
N ALA A 341 0.68 -4.91 35.74
CA ALA A 341 1.67 -4.35 34.82
C ALA A 341 1.09 -3.27 33.89
N ASP A 342 1.91 -2.31 33.47
CA ASP A 342 1.54 -1.13 32.66
C ASP A 342 1.05 -1.47 31.22
N ILE A 343 0.49 -2.67 30.99
CA ILE A 343 0.04 -3.20 29.71
C ILE A 343 -1.41 -2.78 29.48
N ASN A 344 -1.66 -2.03 28.40
CA ASN A 344 -2.98 -1.57 28.02
C ASN A 344 -3.75 -2.70 27.32
N TYR A 345 -3.14 -3.33 26.32
CA TYR A 345 -3.76 -4.41 25.57
C TYR A 345 -2.75 -5.34 24.89
N PHE A 346 -3.15 -6.60 24.72
CA PHE A 346 -2.52 -7.57 23.83
C PHE A 346 -3.44 -7.81 22.65
N TRP A 347 -2.90 -7.91 21.44
CA TRP A 347 -3.68 -8.24 20.26
C TRP A 347 -2.99 -9.28 19.41
N TRP A 348 -3.79 -10.01 18.63
CA TRP A 348 -3.30 -10.97 17.67
C TRP A 348 -4.12 -10.92 16.39
N ASN A 349 -3.47 -11.25 15.28
CA ASN A 349 -4.02 -11.33 13.94
C ASN A 349 -3.50 -12.61 13.28
N VAL A 350 -4.40 -13.40 12.70
CA VAL A 350 -4.06 -14.55 11.87
C VAL A 350 -4.72 -14.39 10.52
N GLU A 351 -3.94 -14.52 9.46
CA GLU A 351 -4.41 -14.44 8.09
C GLU A 351 -4.01 -15.71 7.33
N ALA A 352 -4.93 -16.16 6.47
CA ALA A 352 -4.70 -17.21 5.51
C ALA A 352 -5.07 -16.67 4.13
N ASP A 353 -4.04 -16.35 3.37
CA ASP A 353 -4.13 -15.66 2.10
C ASP A 353 -3.88 -16.63 0.94
N PHE A 354 -4.49 -16.34 -0.20
CA PHE A 354 -4.15 -16.95 -1.46
C PHE A 354 -3.52 -15.89 -2.37
N VAL A 355 -2.21 -15.99 -2.54
CA VAL A 355 -1.42 -15.14 -3.42
C VAL A 355 -1.71 -15.56 -4.86
N PHE A 356 -2.42 -14.69 -5.57
CA PHE A 356 -2.79 -14.94 -6.96
C PHE A 356 -1.82 -14.27 -7.96
N LEU A 357 -0.93 -13.40 -7.47
CA LEU A 357 0.25 -12.97 -8.19
C LEU A 357 1.35 -12.55 -7.23
N GLU A 358 2.40 -13.34 -7.17
CA GLU A 358 3.68 -12.96 -6.59
C GLU A 358 4.70 -12.74 -7.70
N THR A 359 5.51 -11.68 -7.55
CA THR A 359 6.68 -11.43 -8.39
C THR A 359 7.91 -11.31 -7.51
N SER A 360 8.97 -12.06 -7.80
CA SER A 360 10.28 -11.87 -7.17
C SER A 360 11.35 -11.62 -8.22
N LYS A 361 12.35 -10.79 -7.91
CA LYS A 361 13.50 -10.53 -8.78
C LYS A 361 14.77 -11.04 -8.12
N VAL A 362 15.41 -12.00 -8.78
CA VAL A 362 16.73 -12.52 -8.39
C VAL A 362 17.65 -12.43 -9.60
N ASP A 363 18.83 -11.81 -9.45
CA ASP A 363 19.83 -11.65 -10.51
C ASP A 363 19.28 -11.08 -11.84
N ASN A 364 18.36 -10.09 -11.75
CA ASN A 364 17.65 -9.47 -12.88
C ASN A 364 16.67 -10.37 -13.65
N ILE A 365 16.29 -11.51 -13.07
CA ILE A 365 15.23 -12.37 -13.61
C ILE A 365 14.01 -12.26 -12.71
N ASN A 366 12.85 -11.98 -13.31
CA ASN A 366 11.56 -11.98 -12.61
C ASN A 366 10.99 -13.41 -12.57
N PHE A 367 10.52 -13.82 -11.41
CA PHE A 367 9.82 -15.07 -11.18
C PHE A 367 8.38 -14.76 -10.78
N TYR A 368 7.43 -15.45 -11.41
CA TYR A 368 6.00 -15.31 -11.13
C TYR A 368 5.47 -16.57 -10.47
N ASN A 369 4.65 -16.37 -9.46
CA ASN A 369 4.39 -17.31 -8.40
C ASN A 369 2.94 -17.15 -7.92
N ILE A 370 2.31 -18.26 -7.50
CA ILE A 370 0.99 -18.25 -6.84
C ILE A 370 0.99 -19.25 -5.70
N GLY A 371 0.16 -19.08 -4.68
CA GLY A 371 0.03 -20.08 -3.63
C GLY A 371 -0.53 -19.55 -2.32
N PRO A 372 -0.76 -20.44 -1.33
CA PRO A 372 -1.21 -20.03 -0.02
C PRO A 372 -0.09 -19.35 0.78
N GLU A 373 -0.46 -18.32 1.52
CA GLU A 373 0.36 -17.57 2.47
C GLU A 373 -0.36 -17.60 3.83
N ALA A 374 0.39 -17.71 4.92
CA ALA A 374 -0.16 -17.63 6.26
C ALA A 374 0.62 -16.60 7.07
N LYS A 375 -0.11 -15.66 7.69
CA LYS A 375 0.47 -14.59 8.49
C LYS A 375 -0.01 -14.68 9.93
N LEU A 376 0.91 -14.52 10.87
CA LEU A 376 0.62 -14.37 12.29
C LEU A 376 1.25 -13.06 12.77
N GLU A 377 0.44 -12.20 13.36
CA GLU A 377 0.91 -11.00 14.02
C GLU A 377 0.43 -10.99 15.46
N ILE A 378 1.31 -10.54 16.34
CA ILE A 378 1.02 -10.31 17.75
C ILE A 378 1.53 -8.93 18.11
N GLY A 379 0.80 -8.25 18.99
CA GLY A 379 1.25 -7.00 19.55
C GLY A 379 0.90 -6.88 21.01
N LEU A 380 1.76 -6.17 21.72
CA LEU A 380 1.60 -5.80 23.11
C LEU A 380 1.79 -4.30 23.20
N GLU A 381 0.80 -3.60 23.74
CA GLU A 381 0.92 -2.17 24.02
C GLU A 381 0.85 -1.91 25.51
N THR A 382 1.73 -1.05 25.97
CA THR A 382 1.82 -0.52 27.34
C THR A 382 1.66 1.00 27.29
N GLU A 383 1.55 1.67 28.44
CA GLU A 383 1.52 3.14 28.49
C GLU A 383 2.72 3.84 27.83
N ARG A 384 3.86 3.14 27.70
CA ARG A 384 5.14 3.73 27.24
C ARG A 384 5.77 3.02 26.06
N ILE A 385 5.45 1.74 25.87
CA ILE A 385 6.10 0.85 24.92
C ILE A 385 5.04 0.09 24.12
N ALA A 386 5.17 0.12 22.80
CA ALA A 386 4.43 -0.76 21.91
C ALA A 386 5.40 -1.76 21.28
N VAL A 387 5.11 -3.05 21.39
CA VAL A 387 5.89 -4.10 20.74
C VAL A 387 4.98 -4.82 19.75
N ARG A 388 5.38 -4.89 18.48
CA ARG A 388 4.72 -5.68 17.46
C ARG A 388 5.71 -6.69 16.91
N ALA A 389 5.28 -7.94 16.84
CA ALA A 389 5.99 -9.01 16.16
C ALA A 389 5.08 -9.64 15.12
N SER A 390 5.57 -9.79 13.90
CA SER A 390 4.89 -10.53 12.84
C SER A 390 5.79 -11.61 12.28
N GLY A 391 5.18 -12.71 11.89
CA GLY A 391 5.81 -13.82 11.18
C GLY A 391 4.89 -14.28 10.06
N GLU A 392 5.49 -14.62 8.94
CA GLU A 392 4.80 -15.01 7.73
C GLU A 392 5.38 -16.31 7.19
N PHE A 393 4.52 -17.11 6.58
CA PHE A 393 4.85 -18.40 6.00
C PHE A 393 4.27 -18.47 4.60
N ASP A 394 5.14 -18.31 3.62
CA ASP A 394 4.76 -18.40 2.21
C ASP A 394 4.92 -19.84 1.73
N TYR A 395 3.90 -20.35 1.01
CA TYR A 395 4.01 -21.56 0.23
C TYR A 395 3.73 -21.24 -1.22
N VAL A 396 4.77 -21.34 -2.04
CA VAL A 396 4.73 -20.79 -3.40
C VAL A 396 4.82 -21.88 -4.45
N PHE A 397 3.90 -21.86 -5.42
CA PHE A 397 3.95 -22.66 -6.64
C PHE A 397 4.56 -21.84 -7.78
N PRO A 398 5.75 -22.22 -8.29
CA PRO A 398 6.38 -21.46 -9.36
C PRO A 398 5.67 -21.62 -10.69
N GLN A 399 5.27 -20.51 -11.31
CA GLN A 399 4.62 -20.54 -12.63
C GLN A 399 5.61 -20.61 -13.79
N ASN A 400 6.86 -20.18 -13.61
CA ASN A 400 7.85 -20.04 -14.71
C ASN A 400 8.71 -21.29 -15.03
N VAL A 401 8.26 -22.50 -14.67
CA VAL A 401 8.95 -23.75 -15.06
C VAL A 401 8.38 -24.40 -16.33
N TRP A 402 7.84 -23.62 -17.28
CA TRP A 402 7.36 -24.17 -18.55
C TRP A 402 8.48 -24.69 -19.49
N HIS A 403 9.75 -24.42 -19.18
CA HIS A 403 10.89 -25.03 -19.88
C HIS A 403 11.56 -26.21 -19.16
N ASN A 404 11.14 -26.56 -17.94
CA ASN A 404 11.61 -27.75 -17.25
C ASN A 404 10.42 -28.46 -16.58
N LYS A 405 9.91 -29.52 -17.19
CA LYS A 405 8.73 -30.27 -16.71
C LYS A 405 8.91 -31.00 -15.37
N ASP A 406 9.99 -30.74 -14.64
CA ASP A 406 10.47 -31.55 -13.50
C ASP A 406 10.63 -30.76 -12.18
N PHE A 407 10.01 -29.58 -12.02
CA PHE A 407 10.19 -28.79 -10.79
C PHE A 407 8.86 -28.38 -10.15
N ILE A 408 8.58 -28.95 -8.98
CA ILE A 408 7.71 -28.36 -7.96
C ILE A 408 8.68 -27.85 -6.89
N GLY A 409 8.97 -26.54 -6.92
CA GLY A 409 9.70 -25.88 -5.85
C GLY A 409 8.73 -25.57 -4.74
N VAL A 410 9.11 -25.88 -3.50
CA VAL A 410 8.47 -25.35 -2.30
C VAL A 410 9.50 -24.42 -1.68
N ASP A 411 9.29 -23.12 -1.79
CA ASP A 411 10.07 -22.14 -1.04
C ASP A 411 9.32 -21.79 0.23
N PHE A 412 9.99 -21.98 1.36
CA PHE A 412 9.54 -21.51 2.67
C PHE A 412 10.23 -20.19 2.95
N LYS A 413 9.46 -19.12 3.07
CA LYS A 413 9.97 -17.80 3.42
C LYS A 413 9.41 -17.42 4.79
N ILE A 414 10.31 -17.11 5.73
CA ILE A 414 9.94 -16.56 7.04
C ILE A 414 10.46 -15.12 7.04
N LEU A 415 9.56 -14.15 7.12
CA LEU A 415 9.86 -12.73 7.22
C LEU A 415 9.55 -12.21 8.63
N PRO A 416 10.48 -12.34 9.60
CA PRO A 416 10.24 -11.87 10.96
C PRO A 416 10.50 -10.36 11.05
N TRP A 417 9.48 -9.62 11.49
CA TRP A 417 9.60 -8.20 11.81
C TRP A 417 9.39 -8.01 13.31
N LEU A 418 10.30 -7.26 13.95
CA LEU A 418 10.14 -6.81 15.32
C LEU A 418 10.18 -5.29 15.34
N CYS A 419 9.05 -4.68 15.67
CA CYS A 419 8.94 -3.25 15.92
C CYS A 419 8.83 -2.99 17.42
N VAL A 420 9.71 -2.14 17.95
CA VAL A 420 9.68 -1.65 19.33
C VAL A 420 9.51 -0.14 19.28
N GLY A 421 8.37 0.33 19.74
CA GLY A 421 8.03 1.74 19.89
C GLY A 421 8.19 2.22 21.32
N VAL A 422 8.77 3.40 21.54
CA VAL A 422 8.78 4.13 22.81
C VAL A 422 8.30 5.57 22.58
N GLU A 423 7.17 5.94 23.18
CA GLU A 423 6.51 7.26 23.07
C GLU A 423 6.25 7.75 21.62
N ASP A 424 7.26 8.29 20.93
CA ASP A 424 7.18 8.83 19.56
C ASP A 424 8.28 8.23 18.62
N LEU A 425 9.01 7.20 19.08
CA LEU A 425 10.09 6.54 18.34
C LEU A 425 9.74 5.08 18.07
N LEU A 426 9.49 4.71 16.81
CA LEU A 426 9.27 3.32 16.39
C LEU A 426 10.55 2.78 15.72
N ILE A 427 11.18 1.78 16.31
CA ILE A 427 12.32 1.09 15.71
C ILE A 427 11.85 -0.29 15.24
N CYS A 428 11.80 -0.47 13.92
CA CYS A 428 11.54 -1.77 13.32
C CYS A 428 12.86 -2.39 12.85
N THR A 429 13.12 -3.61 13.30
CA THR A 429 14.25 -4.40 12.85
C THR A 429 13.72 -5.61 12.08
N GLU A 430 14.18 -5.78 10.85
CA GLU A 430 14.09 -7.06 10.14
C GLU A 430 15.16 -7.98 10.73
N GLY A 431 14.80 -9.19 11.14
CA GLY A 431 15.76 -10.13 11.75
C GLY A 431 16.93 -10.44 10.81
N ASP A 432 18.17 -10.43 11.33
CA ASP A 432 19.42 -10.61 10.57
C ASP A 432 19.42 -11.88 9.68
N ILE A 433 19.15 -11.69 8.39
CA ILE A 433 18.93 -12.69 7.34
C ILE A 433 20.27 -13.29 6.84
N ARG A 434 21.11 -13.83 7.72
CA ARG A 434 22.40 -14.41 7.26
C ARG A 434 22.31 -15.79 6.65
N ASN A 435 21.20 -16.51 6.85
CA ASN A 435 21.02 -17.87 6.36
C ASN A 435 19.63 -18.09 5.78
N PHE A 436 19.35 -17.53 4.59
CA PHE A 436 18.40 -18.19 3.70
C PHE A 436 18.98 -19.55 3.33
N THR A 437 18.43 -20.62 3.89
CA THR A 437 18.47 -21.92 3.24
C THR A 437 17.16 -22.01 2.48
N SER A 438 17.16 -21.67 1.19
CA SER A 438 16.16 -22.25 0.30
C SER A 438 16.36 -23.75 0.35
N VAL A 439 15.57 -24.44 1.17
CA VAL A 439 15.52 -25.91 1.14
C VAL A 439 14.62 -26.27 -0.03
N GLY A 440 15.15 -26.09 -1.25
CA GLY A 440 14.55 -26.66 -2.44
C GLY A 440 14.59 -28.17 -2.31
N VAL A 441 13.49 -28.78 -1.85
CA VAL A 441 13.37 -30.23 -1.83
C VAL A 441 13.23 -30.69 -3.27
N LYS A 442 14.33 -31.18 -3.84
CA LYS A 442 14.39 -31.72 -5.20
C LYS A 442 13.72 -33.09 -5.23
N VAL A 443 12.40 -33.13 -5.40
CA VAL A 443 11.70 -34.40 -5.65
C VAL A 443 11.82 -34.72 -7.14
N ARG A 444 12.79 -35.56 -7.50
CA ARG A 444 12.79 -36.22 -8.82
C ARG A 444 11.55 -37.11 -8.89
N LYS A 445 10.78 -36.99 -9.97
CA LYS A 445 9.84 -38.05 -10.37
C LYS A 445 10.58 -39.35 -10.68
#